data_AF-A0A2G5E6W9-F1
#
_entry.id   AF-A0A2G5E6W9-F1
#
_cell.length_a   1.000
_cell.length_b   1.000
_cell.length_c   1.000
_cell.angle_alpha   90.00
_cell.angle_beta   90.00
_cell.angle_gamma   90.00
#
_symmetry.space_group_name_H-M   'P 1'
#
loop_
_entity.id
_entity.type
_entity.pdbx_description
1 polymer ?
#
loop_
_entity_poly.entity_id
_entity_poly.type
_entity_poly.pdbx_seq_one_letter_code
_entity_poly.pdbx_strand_id
1 'polypeptide(L)'
;MEPEHKTETFDPDLIHAILKLVWTKKALERERNQGPENLNNEVEAATSKKNRPTSANSNALKLSCELLRTFVVGGGACCSNC
;
A
#
# COMPACT_ATOMS: atom_id res chain seq x y z
N MET A 1 -16.88 -31.67 -17.38
CA MET A 1 -15.59 -31.19 -16.86
C MET A 1 -15.72 -29.69 -16.82
N GLU A 2 -16.19 -29.16 -15.69
CA GLU A 2 -16.42 -27.73 -15.51
C GLU A 2 -15.09 -26.98 -15.57
N PRO A 3 -15.00 -25.82 -16.24
CA PRO A 3 -13.79 -25.03 -16.20
C PRO A 3 -13.67 -24.42 -14.80
N GLU A 4 -12.56 -24.69 -14.11
CA GLU A 4 -12.18 -23.89 -12.95
C GLU A 4 -12.09 -22.44 -13.40
N HIS A 5 -13.06 -21.62 -12.97
CA HIS A 5 -12.95 -20.17 -13.00
C HIS A 5 -11.84 -19.78 -12.03
N LYS A 6 -10.58 -19.91 -12.48
CA LYS A 6 -9.45 -19.24 -11.86
C LYS A 6 -9.70 -17.76 -12.06
N THR A 7 -10.32 -17.13 -11.08
CA THR A 7 -10.48 -15.68 -11.05
C THR A 7 -9.09 -15.10 -11.22
N GLU A 8 -8.88 -14.35 -12.31
CA GLU A 8 -7.61 -13.69 -12.59
C GLU A 8 -7.38 -12.63 -11.51
N THR A 9 -6.78 -13.06 -10.41
CA THR A 9 -6.46 -12.24 -9.25
C THR A 9 -4.97 -11.93 -9.25
N PHE A 10 -4.62 -10.78 -8.69
CA PHE A 10 -3.23 -10.42 -8.47
C PHE A 10 -2.55 -11.43 -7.55
N ASP A 11 -1.30 -11.74 -7.88
CA ASP A 11 -0.40 -12.53 -7.03
C ASP A 11 -0.20 -11.83 -5.67
N PRO A 12 -0.54 -12.48 -4.55
CA PRO A 12 -0.34 -11.93 -3.21
C PRO A 12 1.10 -11.45 -2.95
N ASP A 13 2.11 -12.15 -3.49
CA ASP A 13 3.52 -11.79 -3.27
C ASP A 13 3.88 -10.49 -4.01
N LEU A 14 3.33 -10.31 -5.22
CA LEU A 14 3.47 -9.07 -5.98
C LEU A 14 2.83 -7.89 -5.23
N ILE A 15 1.61 -8.05 -4.73
CA ILE A 15 0.93 -7.01 -3.96
C ILE A 15 1.70 -6.68 -2.68
N HIS A 16 2.21 -7.70 -1.99
CA HIS A 16 3.02 -7.51 -0.80
C HIS A 16 4.31 -6.73 -1.10
N ALA A 17 4.98 -7.03 -2.22
CA ALA A 17 6.17 -6.29 -2.67
C ALA A 17 5.86 -4.81 -2.96
N ILE A 18 4.73 -4.51 -3.61
CA ILE A 18 4.28 -3.13 -3.88
C ILE A 18 4.03 -2.38 -2.58
N LEU A 19 3.29 -2.97 -1.64
CA LEU A 19 2.98 -2.34 -0.36
C LEU A 19 4.28 -2.07 0.45
N LYS A 20 5.18 -3.05 0.48
CA LYS A 20 6.49 -2.92 1.14
C LYS A 20 7.30 -1.78 0.54
N LEU A 21 7.37 -1.67 -0.79
CA LEU A 21 8.08 -0.58 -1.47
C LEU A 21 7.54 0.80 -1.06
N VAL A 22 6.22 0.98 -1.08
CA VAL A 22 5.57 2.25 -0.70
C VAL A 22 5.83 2.59 0.76
N TRP A 23 5.74 1.62 1.67
CA TRP A 23 6.01 1.84 3.09
C TRP A 23 7.47 2.16 3.38
N THR A 24 8.41 1.48 2.73
CA THR A 24 9.85 1.79 2.85
C THR A 24 10.14 3.20 2.36
N LYS A 25 9.57 3.61 1.21
CA LYS A 25 9.72 4.97 0.71
C LYS A 25 9.17 6.01 1.70
N LYS A 26 7.97 5.79 2.22
CA LYS A 26 7.36 6.68 3.22
C LYS A 26 8.13 6.74 4.54
N ALA A 27 8.71 5.63 4.98
CA ALA A 27 9.55 5.61 6.17
C ALA A 27 10.81 6.49 5.98
N LEU A 28 11.48 6.34 4.84
CA LEU A 28 12.66 7.14 4.50
C LEU A 28 12.34 8.63 4.37
N GLU A 29 11.21 8.98 3.74
CA GLU A 29 10.75 10.38 3.65
C GLU A 29 10.54 11.01 5.04
N ARG A 30 10.00 10.26 6.00
CA ARG A 30 9.82 10.72 7.39
C ARG A 30 11.13 10.91 8.12
N GLU A 31 12.15 10.10 7.83
CA GLU A 31 13.48 10.26 8.42
C GLU A 31 14.17 11.50 7.85
N ARG A 32 14.08 11.74 6.54
CA ARG A 32 14.67 12.91 5.89
C ARG A 32 14.03 14.22 6.35
N ASN A 33 12.71 14.26 6.48
CA ASN A 33 11.97 15.46 6.89
C ASN A 33 12.12 15.79 8.39
N GLN A 34 12.86 14.97 9.15
CA GLN A 34 13.26 15.23 10.54
C GLN A 34 14.71 15.75 10.66
N GLY A 35 15.38 16.04 9.54
CA GLY A 35 16.66 16.77 9.52
C GLY A 35 16.52 18.23 9.99
N PRO A 36 17.64 18.96 10.19
CA PRO A 36 17.80 20.11 11.12
C PRO A 36 16.97 21.38 10.83
N GLU A 37 16.06 21.35 9.87
CA GLU A 37 15.26 22.50 9.40
C GLU A 37 13.94 22.69 10.18
N ASN A 38 13.73 21.99 11.30
CA ASN A 38 12.52 22.14 12.12
C ASN A 38 12.80 22.42 13.61
N LEU A 39 13.93 23.05 13.92
CA LEU A 39 14.27 23.49 15.27
C LEU A 39 13.56 24.80 15.67
N ASN A 40 12.28 24.99 15.30
CA ASN A 40 11.54 26.13 15.79
C ASN A 40 10.02 25.92 15.73
N ASN A 41 9.51 24.86 16.37
CA ASN A 41 8.28 25.04 17.13
C ASN A 41 8.11 23.99 18.23
N GLU A 42 7.58 24.51 19.32
CA GLU A 42 7.47 24.00 20.67
C GLU A 42 6.81 22.62 20.82
N VAL A 43 7.36 21.83 21.76
CA VAL A 43 6.72 20.85 22.66
C VAL A 43 5.56 20.05 22.07
N GLU A 44 5.84 18.82 21.63
CA GLU A 44 5.04 17.66 22.04
C GLU A 44 5.72 16.35 21.60
N ALA A 45 5.81 15.42 22.56
CA ALA A 45 6.07 14.01 22.36
C ALA A 45 7.37 13.64 21.61
N ALA A 46 8.47 13.69 22.36
CA ALA A 46 9.57 12.74 22.20
C ALA A 46 9.06 11.29 22.45
N THR A 47 8.21 10.78 21.57
CA THR A 47 8.09 9.33 21.39
C THR A 47 9.37 8.92 20.69
N SER A 48 10.14 8.01 21.29
CA SER A 48 11.26 7.37 20.62
C SER A 48 10.76 6.85 19.27
N LYS A 49 11.08 7.57 18.18
CA LYS A 49 10.58 7.31 16.82
C LYS A 49 11.29 6.10 16.24
N LYS A 50 11.19 4.97 16.92
CA LYS A 50 11.50 3.67 16.34
C LYS A 50 10.47 3.46 15.24
N ASN A 51 10.88 3.73 13.99
CA ASN A 51 10.08 3.50 12.79
C ASN A 51 9.55 2.06 12.84
N ARG A 52 8.30 1.90 13.31
CA ARG A 52 7.68 0.59 13.40
C ARG A 52 7.57 0.05 11.97
N PRO A 53 8.13 -1.13 11.68
CA PRO A 53 7.94 -1.76 10.38
C PRO A 53 6.44 -1.87 10.10
N THR A 54 6.02 -1.33 8.96
CA THR A 54 4.64 -1.48 8.50
C THR A 54 4.57 -2.73 7.62
N SER A 55 3.60 -3.60 7.87
CA SER A 55 3.39 -4.85 7.12
C SER A 55 1.89 -5.09 6.89
N ALA A 56 1.57 -5.91 5.90
CA ALA A 56 0.22 -6.41 5.65
C ALA A 56 0.12 -7.85 6.18
N ASN A 57 -1.00 -8.19 6.82
CA ASN A 57 -1.32 -9.59 7.09
C ASN A 57 -1.98 -10.25 5.86
N SER A 58 -2.12 -11.58 5.89
CA SER A 58 -2.68 -12.38 4.79
C SER A 58 -4.10 -11.95 4.38
N ASN A 59 -4.96 -11.59 5.33
CA ASN A 59 -6.32 -11.12 5.04
C ASN A 59 -6.30 -9.77 4.32
N ALA A 60 -5.45 -8.84 4.77
CA ALA A 60 -5.27 -7.54 4.13
C ALA A 60 -4.71 -7.69 2.71
N LEU A 61 -3.77 -8.62 2.48
CA LEU A 61 -3.25 -8.93 1.16
C LEU A 61 -4.33 -9.47 0.24
N LYS A 62 -5.13 -10.43 0.71
CA LYS A 62 -6.24 -10.99 -0.07
C LYS A 62 -7.23 -9.91 -0.49
N LEU A 63 -7.67 -9.06 0.44
CA LEU A 63 -8.56 -7.94 0.13
C LEU A 63 -7.91 -6.94 -0.83
N SER A 64 -6.61 -6.69 -0.69
CA SER A 64 -5.87 -5.82 -1.61
C SER A 64 -5.88 -6.37 -3.05
N CYS A 65 -5.73 -7.68 -3.23
CA CYS A 65 -5.85 -8.31 -4.55
C CYS A 65 -7.27 -8.17 -5.15
N GLU A 66 -8.32 -8.32 -4.33
CA GLU A 66 -9.72 -8.10 -4.74
C GLU A 66 -10.00 -6.65 -5.13
N LEU A 67 -9.51 -5.70 -4.33
CA LEU A 67 -9.66 -4.28 -4.59
C LEU A 67 -8.94 -3.85 -5.87
N LEU A 68 -7.68 -4.26 -6.07
CA LEU A 68 -6.94 -3.92 -7.29
C LEU A 68 -7.59 -4.54 -8.53
N ARG A 69 -8.07 -5.79 -8.46
CA ARG A 69 -8.78 -6.42 -9.57
C ARG A 69 -10.03 -5.61 -9.93
N THR A 70 -10.83 -5.27 -8.93
CA THR A 70 -12.05 -4.47 -9.13
C THR A 70 -11.73 -3.09 -9.68
N PHE A 71 -10.66 -2.45 -9.22
CA PHE A 71 -10.22 -1.16 -9.72
C PHE A 71 -9.80 -1.21 -11.20
N VAL A 72 -9.03 -2.23 -11.59
CA VAL A 72 -8.57 -2.39 -12.98
C VAL A 72 -9.72 -2.80 -13.91
N VAL A 73 -10.56 -3.74 -13.49
CA VAL A 73 -11.70 -4.23 -14.28
C VAL A 73 -12.81 -3.19 -14.34
N GLY A 74 -13.15 -2.56 -13.23
CA GLY A 74 -14.17 -1.51 -13.14
C GLY A 74 -13.74 -0.20 -13.79
N GLY A 75 -12.44 0.10 -13.83
CA GLY A 75 -11.88 1.27 -14.51
C GLY A 75 -11.99 1.22 -16.04
N GLY A 76 -12.27 0.05 -16.63
CA GLY A 76 -12.48 -0.12 -18.07
C GLY A 76 -13.91 0.14 -18.54
N ALA A 77 -14.89 0.23 -17.63
CA ALA A 77 -16.31 0.29 -17.99
C ALA A 77 -16.84 1.69 -18.33
N CYS A 78 -16.04 2.76 -18.19
CA CYS A 78 -16.45 4.12 -18.61
C CYS A 78 -16.36 4.36 -20.13
N CYS A 79 -15.95 3.39 -20.94
CA CYS A 79 -15.96 3.49 -22.40
C CYS A 79 -17.19 2.76 -22.99
N SER A 80 -18.40 3.23 -22.68
CA SER A 80 -19.61 2.88 -23.43
C SER A 80 -20.66 3.97 -23.25
N ASN A 81 -20.46 5.09 -23.96
CA ASN A 81 -21.46 5.74 -24.81
C ASN A 81 -20.86 7.04 -25.36
N CYS A 82 -20.06 6.90 -26.42
CA CYS A 82 -19.95 7.87 -27.50
C CYS A 82 -20.89 7.40 -28.61
#